data_AF-A0A2I3M749-F1
#
_entry.id   AF-A0A2I3M749-F1
#
_cell.length_a   1.000
_cell.length_b   1.000
_cell.length_c   1.000
_cell.angle_alpha   90.00
_cell.angle_beta   90.00
_cell.angle_gamma   90.00
#
_symmetry.space_group_name_H-M   'P 1'
#
loop_
_entity.id
_entity.type
_entity.pdbx_description
1 polymer ?
#
loop_
_entity_poly.entity_id
_entity_poly.type
_entity_poly.pdbx_seq_one_letter_code
_entity_poly.pdbx_strand_id
1 'polypeptide(L)'
;MRGQRSLLLGPARLCLRLLLLLGYRRRCPPLLRGLVQRWRYGKVCLHSLLYNSFGGSDTAVDAAFEPVYWLVDNVIRWFGVVFVVLVIVLTGSIVAIAYLCVLPLILRTYSVPRLCWHFFYSHWNLILIVFHYYQAITTPPGYPPQGRNDIATVSICKKCIYPKPARTHHCSICNSYGSWDLFREAYAAIEKMKQLDKNKLQAVANQTYHQTPPPIFSFRERMTHKSLVYLWFLCSSVALALGALTVWHAVLISRGETSIERHINKKERRRLQAKGRVFRNPYNYGCLDNWKVFLGVDTGRHWLTRVLLPSSHLPHGNGMSWEPPPWVTAHSASVMAV
;
A
#
# COMPACT_ATOMS: atom_id res chain seq x y z
N MET A 1 -11.55 82.42 -42.20
CA MET A 1 -10.81 81.23 -42.68
C MET A 1 -11.10 80.06 -41.76
N ARG A 2 -11.22 78.85 -42.32
CA ARG A 2 -11.52 77.56 -41.65
C ARG A 2 -12.98 77.39 -41.20
N GLY A 3 -13.65 76.28 -41.48
CA GLY A 3 -13.17 75.06 -42.14
C GLY A 3 -14.25 73.99 -42.07
N GLN A 4 -14.73 73.60 -43.24
CA GLN A 4 -15.07 72.23 -43.65
C GLN A 4 -15.06 71.18 -42.52
N ARG A 5 -16.17 70.99 -41.82
CA ARG A 5 -16.39 69.78 -40.99
C ARG A 5 -17.76 69.12 -41.14
N SER A 6 -18.67 69.66 -41.95
CA SER A 6 -20.05 69.18 -42.00
C SER A 6 -20.43 68.32 -43.20
N LEU A 7 -19.55 68.12 -44.20
CA LEU A 7 -19.92 67.42 -45.45
C LEU A 7 -19.51 65.93 -45.53
N LEU A 8 -18.73 65.40 -44.58
CA LEU A 8 -18.26 64.00 -44.61
C LEU A 8 -19.04 63.04 -43.69
N LEU A 9 -19.91 63.54 -42.79
CA LEU A 9 -20.66 62.70 -41.84
C LEU A 9 -22.00 62.18 -42.37
N GLY A 10 -22.56 62.83 -43.41
CA GLY A 10 -23.78 62.39 -44.09
C GLY A 10 -23.63 61.03 -44.80
N PRO A 11 -22.67 60.87 -45.73
CA PRO A 11 -22.50 59.61 -46.45
C PRO A 11 -22.00 58.48 -45.55
N ALA A 12 -21.16 58.77 -44.54
CA ALA A 12 -20.68 57.76 -43.59
C ALA A 12 -21.79 57.20 -42.70
N ARG A 13 -22.75 58.04 -42.24
CA ARG A 13 -23.92 57.57 -41.46
C ARG A 13 -24.93 56.83 -42.34
N LEU A 14 -25.09 57.24 -43.59
CA LEU A 14 -25.94 56.53 -44.55
C LEU A 14 -25.34 55.17 -44.93
N CYS A 15 -24.02 55.12 -45.14
CA CYS A 15 -23.29 53.89 -45.44
C CYS A 15 -23.27 52.95 -44.22
N LEU A 16 -23.17 53.47 -43.00
CA LEU A 16 -23.27 52.68 -41.77
C LEU A 16 -24.70 52.17 -41.54
N ARG A 17 -25.75 52.97 -41.82
CA ARG A 17 -27.16 52.50 -41.79
C ARG A 17 -27.45 51.49 -42.90
N LEU A 18 -26.87 51.66 -44.10
CA LEU A 18 -26.98 50.70 -45.20
C LEU A 18 -26.22 49.41 -44.88
N LEU A 19 -25.03 49.47 -44.28
CA LEU A 19 -24.26 48.31 -43.80
C LEU A 19 -24.94 47.62 -42.61
N LEU A 20 -25.64 48.36 -41.74
CA LEU A 20 -26.45 47.79 -40.66
C LEU A 20 -27.76 47.19 -41.19
N LEU A 21 -28.39 47.76 -42.23
CA LEU A 21 -29.57 47.19 -42.90
C LEU A 21 -29.22 45.97 -43.78
N LEU A 22 -28.06 46.00 -44.46
CA LEU A 22 -27.46 44.85 -45.15
C LEU A 22 -26.94 43.80 -44.16
N GLY A 23 -26.44 44.24 -43.00
CA GLY A 23 -25.97 43.40 -41.90
C GLY A 23 -27.10 42.74 -41.10
N TYR A 24 -28.28 43.37 -41.02
CA TYR A 24 -29.47 42.81 -40.38
C TYR A 24 -30.13 41.70 -41.21
N ARG A 25 -29.72 41.55 -42.49
CA ARG A 25 -30.19 40.51 -43.39
C ARG A 25 -29.09 39.55 -43.85
N ARG A 26 -28.07 39.30 -43.02
CA ARG A 26 -27.36 38.01 -43.07
C ARG A 26 -28.32 36.89 -42.63
N ARG A 27 -29.28 36.56 -43.49
CA ARG A 27 -29.84 35.21 -43.50
C ARG A 27 -28.65 34.31 -43.76
N CYS A 28 -28.12 33.68 -42.71
CA CYS A 28 -27.26 32.52 -42.89
C CYS A 28 -27.92 31.64 -43.96
N PRO A 29 -27.19 31.25 -45.02
CA PRO A 29 -27.74 30.41 -46.08
C PRO A 29 -28.53 29.27 -45.46
N PRO A 30 -29.67 28.86 -46.01
CA PRO A 30 -30.47 27.77 -45.44
C PRO A 30 -29.62 26.51 -45.17
N LEU A 31 -28.62 26.26 -46.02
CA LEU A 31 -27.58 25.24 -45.83
C LEU A 31 -26.71 25.45 -44.58
N LEU A 32 -26.20 26.66 -44.34
CA LEU A 32 -25.42 27.00 -43.16
C LEU A 32 -26.27 26.92 -41.88
N ARG A 33 -27.55 27.27 -41.97
CA ARG A 33 -28.49 27.15 -40.85
C ARG A 33 -28.75 25.69 -40.50
N GLY A 34 -28.93 24.82 -41.51
CA GLY A 34 -29.02 23.37 -41.34
C GLY A 34 -27.75 22.74 -40.78
N LEU A 35 -26.57 23.18 -41.21
CA LEU A 35 -25.28 22.74 -40.67
C LEU A 35 -25.09 23.15 -39.21
N VAL A 36 -25.40 24.40 -38.85
CA VAL A 36 -25.33 24.86 -37.46
C VAL A 36 -26.33 24.11 -36.57
N GLN A 37 -27.51 23.78 -37.10
CA GLN A 37 -28.54 23.05 -36.36
C GLN A 37 -28.16 21.57 -36.18
N ARG A 38 -27.59 20.93 -37.21
CA ARG A 38 -26.99 19.58 -37.10
C ARG A 38 -25.79 19.56 -36.17
N TRP A 39 -24.95 20.60 -36.17
CA TRP A 39 -23.85 20.73 -35.23
C TRP A 39 -24.33 20.89 -33.78
N ARG A 40 -25.34 21.73 -33.54
CA ARG A 40 -25.96 21.89 -32.21
C ARG A 40 -26.62 20.60 -31.75
N TYR A 41 -27.36 19.93 -32.62
CA TYR A 41 -28.01 18.66 -32.34
C TYR A 41 -26.97 17.56 -32.07
N GLY A 42 -25.94 17.46 -32.92
CA GLY A 42 -24.81 16.55 -32.73
C GLY A 42 -24.04 16.83 -31.45
N LYS A 43 -23.83 18.10 -31.09
CA LYS A 43 -23.21 18.51 -29.82
C LYS A 43 -24.06 18.09 -28.62
N VAL A 44 -25.38 18.24 -28.70
CA VAL A 44 -26.30 17.79 -27.63
C VAL A 44 -26.35 16.28 -27.55
N CYS A 45 -26.42 15.55 -28.67
CA CYS A 45 -26.32 14.08 -28.69
C CYS A 45 -24.99 13.59 -28.13
N LEU A 46 -23.88 14.22 -28.52
CA LEU A 46 -22.55 13.89 -28.02
C LEU A 46 -22.45 14.18 -26.51
N HIS A 47 -22.98 15.32 -26.06
CA HIS A 47 -23.11 15.59 -24.63
C HIS A 47 -24.03 14.56 -23.96
N SER A 48 -25.18 14.18 -24.49
CA SER A 48 -26.04 13.17 -23.87
C SER A 48 -25.43 11.76 -23.85
N LEU A 49 -24.60 11.40 -24.84
CA LEU A 49 -23.90 10.12 -24.90
C LEU A 49 -22.66 10.08 -23.99
N LEU A 50 -21.98 11.22 -23.82
CA LEU A 50 -20.77 11.36 -22.99
C LEU A 50 -21.03 11.92 -21.59
N TYR A 51 -22.23 12.47 -21.34
CA TYR A 51 -22.61 13.04 -20.05
C TYR A 51 -22.87 11.89 -19.09
N ASN A 52 -21.84 11.61 -18.32
CA ASN A 52 -21.94 10.78 -17.15
C ASN A 52 -21.91 11.70 -15.93
N SER A 53 -22.95 11.67 -15.09
CA SER A 53 -22.98 12.44 -13.84
C SER A 53 -21.86 12.03 -12.86
N PHE A 54 -21.28 10.84 -13.06
CA PHE A 54 -20.08 10.34 -12.36
C PHE A 54 -18.79 10.54 -13.16
N GLY A 55 -18.86 11.05 -14.39
CA GLY A 55 -17.74 11.30 -15.30
C GLY A 55 -17.07 12.64 -15.05
N GLY A 56 -16.36 12.77 -13.93
CA GLY A 56 -15.55 13.96 -13.61
C GLY A 56 -14.14 13.89 -14.19
N SER A 57 -13.36 14.96 -13.99
CA SER A 57 -11.91 14.97 -14.26
C SER A 57 -11.22 13.78 -13.59
N ASP A 58 -11.66 13.42 -12.39
CA ASP A 58 -11.10 12.29 -11.62
C ASP A 58 -11.23 10.96 -12.37
N THR A 59 -12.35 10.69 -13.05
CA THR A 59 -12.52 9.45 -13.82
C THR A 59 -11.69 9.41 -15.10
N ALA A 60 -11.46 10.56 -15.73
CA ALA A 60 -10.60 10.63 -16.90
C ALA A 60 -9.12 10.42 -16.52
N VAL A 61 -8.71 10.97 -15.37
CA VAL A 61 -7.39 10.73 -14.79
C VAL A 61 -7.24 9.26 -14.40
N ASP A 62 -8.21 8.67 -13.69
CA ASP A 62 -8.19 7.24 -13.33
C ASP A 62 -8.01 6.33 -14.55
N ALA A 63 -8.71 6.62 -15.66
CA ALA A 63 -8.60 5.86 -16.91
C ALA A 63 -7.24 6.05 -17.59
N ALA A 64 -6.69 7.27 -17.60
CA ALA A 64 -5.38 7.55 -18.18
C ALA A 64 -4.23 6.85 -17.42
N PHE A 65 -4.38 6.67 -16.10
CA PHE A 65 -3.39 5.99 -15.25
C PHE A 65 -3.57 4.47 -15.19
N GLU A 66 -4.61 3.91 -15.81
CA GLU A 66 -4.87 2.45 -15.80
C GLU A 66 -3.67 1.60 -16.30
N PRO A 67 -2.96 1.95 -17.39
CA PRO A 67 -1.77 1.22 -17.81
C PRO A 67 -0.62 1.31 -16.78
N VAL A 68 -0.50 2.44 -16.09
CA VAL A 68 0.51 2.64 -15.05
C VAL A 68 0.20 1.76 -13.85
N TYR A 69 -1.07 1.69 -13.42
CA TYR A 69 -1.48 0.79 -12.35
C TYR A 69 -1.20 -0.67 -12.70
N TRP A 70 -1.47 -1.09 -13.94
CA TRP A 70 -1.14 -2.45 -14.40
C TRP A 70 0.36 -2.75 -14.33
N LEU A 71 1.21 -1.81 -14.79
CA LEU A 71 2.66 -1.95 -14.72
C LEU A 71 3.14 -2.06 -13.27
N VAL A 72 2.66 -1.16 -12.40
CA VAL A 72 3.01 -1.13 -10.98
C VAL A 72 2.59 -2.43 -10.29
N ASP A 73 1.36 -2.91 -10.55
CA ASP A 73 0.86 -4.17 -9.98
C ASP A 73 1.72 -5.37 -10.39
N ASN A 74 2.13 -5.44 -11.67
CA ASN A 74 3.01 -6.52 -12.14
C ASN A 74 4.43 -6.45 -11.54
N VAL A 75 4.96 -5.24 -11.34
CA VAL A 75 6.28 -5.03 -10.73
C VAL A 75 6.25 -5.36 -9.24
N ILE A 76 5.23 -4.91 -8.50
CA ILE A 76 5.06 -5.18 -7.06
C ILE A 76 4.99 -6.69 -6.78
N ARG A 77 4.36 -7.46 -7.69
CA ARG A 77 4.31 -8.93 -7.60
C ARG A 77 5.70 -9.56 -7.53
N TRP A 78 6.61 -9.11 -8.39
CA TRP A 78 8.00 -9.59 -8.40
C TRP A 78 8.77 -9.19 -7.15
N PHE A 79 8.58 -7.96 -6.68
CA PHE A 79 9.20 -7.50 -5.44
C PHE A 79 8.85 -8.37 -4.24
N GLY A 80 7.60 -8.85 -4.14
CA GLY A 80 7.17 -9.76 -3.08
C GLY A 80 8.05 -11.01 -2.98
N VAL A 81 8.27 -11.71 -4.11
CA VAL A 81 9.09 -12.93 -4.11
C VAL A 81 10.56 -12.63 -3.81
N VAL A 82 11.10 -11.55 -4.37
CA VAL A 82 12.49 -11.12 -4.12
C VAL A 82 12.71 -10.84 -2.63
N PHE A 83 11.78 -10.14 -1.97
CA PHE A 83 11.89 -9.87 -0.54
C PHE A 83 11.81 -11.14 0.31
N VAL A 84 10.99 -12.12 -0.07
CA VAL A 84 10.92 -13.41 0.63
C VAL A 84 12.24 -14.17 0.55
N VAL A 85 12.79 -14.31 -0.65
CA VAL A 85 14.08 -14.96 -0.85
C VAL A 85 15.19 -14.21 -0.10
N LEU A 86 15.18 -12.88 -0.16
CA LEU A 86 16.15 -12.04 0.55
C LEU A 86 16.12 -12.28 2.07
N VAL A 87 14.94 -12.29 2.70
CA VAL A 87 14.83 -12.52 4.15
C VAL A 87 15.33 -13.91 4.54
N ILE A 88 15.03 -14.94 3.73
CA ILE A 88 15.52 -16.31 3.96
C ILE A 88 17.05 -16.35 3.89
N VAL A 89 17.65 -15.74 2.86
CA VAL A 89 19.10 -15.71 2.68
C VAL A 89 19.80 -14.92 3.79
N LEU A 90 19.28 -13.74 4.14
CA LEU A 90 19.85 -12.90 5.20
C LEU A 90 19.77 -13.60 6.56
N THR A 91 18.61 -14.15 6.92
CA THR A 91 18.43 -14.89 8.18
C THR A 91 19.31 -16.14 8.21
N GLY A 92 19.37 -16.89 7.11
CA GLY A 92 20.26 -18.05 6.97
C GLY A 92 21.73 -17.69 7.13
N SER A 93 22.17 -16.54 6.58
CA SER A 93 23.55 -16.06 6.74
C SER A 93 23.88 -15.71 8.20
N ILE A 94 22.95 -15.10 8.94
CA ILE A 94 23.11 -14.81 10.37
C ILE A 94 23.26 -16.10 11.16
N VAL A 95 22.38 -17.08 10.92
CA VAL A 95 22.40 -18.38 11.59
C VAL A 95 23.71 -19.12 11.29
N ALA A 96 24.16 -19.13 10.04
CA ALA A 96 25.43 -19.75 9.64
C ALA A 96 26.63 -19.11 10.36
N ILE A 97 26.70 -17.78 10.41
CA ILE A 97 27.77 -17.06 11.12
C ILE A 97 27.71 -17.35 12.62
N ALA A 98 26.51 -17.39 13.21
CA ALA A 98 26.33 -17.69 14.62
C ALA A 98 26.90 -19.07 14.99
N TYR A 99 26.63 -20.12 14.21
CA TYR A 99 27.15 -21.47 14.49
C TYR A 99 28.61 -21.67 14.11
N LEU A 100 29.06 -21.12 12.97
CA LEU A 100 30.41 -21.39 12.46
C LEU A 100 31.47 -20.48 13.09
N CYS A 101 31.12 -19.22 13.39
CA CYS A 101 32.07 -18.22 13.91
C CYS A 101 31.84 -17.91 15.39
N VAL A 102 30.59 -17.64 15.79
CA VAL A 102 30.30 -17.12 17.14
C VAL A 102 30.28 -18.24 18.19
N LEU A 103 29.65 -19.38 17.91
CA LEU A 103 29.54 -20.48 18.86
C LEU A 103 30.92 -21.00 19.35
N PRO A 104 31.93 -21.23 18.49
CA PRO A 104 33.26 -21.62 18.94
C PRO A 104 33.93 -20.61 19.87
N LEU A 105 33.63 -19.31 19.71
CA LEU A 105 34.11 -18.27 20.61
C LEU A 105 33.40 -18.35 21.96
N ILE A 106 32.06 -18.43 21.94
CA ILE A 106 31.23 -18.53 23.15
C ILE A 106 31.64 -19.74 24.00
N LEU A 107 31.87 -20.90 23.37
CA LEU A 107 32.28 -22.13 24.05
C LEU A 107 33.62 -22.01 24.79
N ARG A 108 34.50 -21.10 24.35
CA ARG A 108 35.81 -20.86 24.99
C ARG A 108 35.75 -19.80 26.08
N THR A 109 34.89 -18.79 25.93
CA THR A 109 34.89 -17.61 26.80
C THR A 109 33.83 -17.65 27.90
N TYR A 110 32.72 -18.36 27.70
CA TYR A 110 31.56 -18.25 28.59
C TYR A 110 31.46 -19.43 29.56
N SER A 111 30.88 -19.16 30.73
CA SER A 111 30.47 -20.20 31.68
C SER A 111 29.29 -21.01 31.13
N VAL A 112 29.17 -22.27 31.57
CA VAL A 112 28.12 -23.20 31.15
C VAL A 112 26.70 -22.61 31.30
N PRO A 113 26.32 -21.94 32.40
CA PRO A 113 24.98 -21.36 32.51
C PRO A 113 24.69 -20.27 31.48
N ARG A 114 25.69 -19.42 31.18
CA ARG A 114 25.57 -18.35 30.19
C ARG A 114 25.44 -18.92 28.77
N LEU A 115 26.20 -19.98 28.48
CA LEU A 115 26.09 -20.73 27.22
C LEU A 115 24.68 -21.30 27.04
N CYS A 116 24.15 -21.99 28.07
CA CYS A 116 22.79 -22.54 28.03
C CYS A 116 21.76 -21.45 27.78
N TRP A 117 21.84 -20.31 28.49
CA TRP A 117 20.95 -19.17 28.29
C TRP A 117 20.97 -18.67 26.84
N HIS A 118 22.15 -18.38 26.28
CA HIS A 118 22.25 -17.93 24.90
C HIS A 118 21.74 -18.96 23.91
N PHE A 119 22.01 -20.24 24.13
CA PHE A 119 21.55 -21.32 23.27
C PHE A 119 20.01 -21.37 23.24
N PHE A 120 19.35 -21.52 24.40
CA PHE A 120 17.89 -21.62 24.46
C PHE A 120 17.20 -20.33 24.00
N TYR A 121 17.69 -19.18 24.43
CA TYR A 121 17.13 -17.89 24.02
C TYR A 121 17.26 -17.65 22.52
N SER A 122 18.44 -17.93 21.93
CA SER A 122 18.65 -17.75 20.49
C SER A 122 17.77 -18.66 19.65
N HIS A 123 17.61 -19.93 20.05
CA HIS A 123 16.73 -20.86 19.33
C HIS A 123 15.26 -20.48 19.47
N TRP A 124 14.85 -20.02 20.65
CA TRP A 124 13.49 -19.53 20.87
C TRP A 124 13.15 -18.37 19.94
N ASN A 125 14.05 -17.38 19.83
CA ASN A 125 13.88 -16.27 18.90
C ASN A 125 13.87 -16.74 17.43
N LEU A 126 14.71 -17.70 17.06
CA LEU A 126 14.71 -18.26 15.70
C LEU A 126 13.37 -18.94 15.37
N ILE A 127 12.81 -19.71 16.31
CA ILE A 127 11.49 -20.33 16.17
C ILE A 127 10.41 -19.26 15.98
N LEU A 128 10.43 -18.19 16.78
CA LEU A 128 9.47 -17.09 16.66
C LEU A 128 9.59 -16.38 15.30
N ILE A 129 10.82 -16.07 14.86
CA ILE A 129 11.06 -15.42 13.56
C ILE A 129 10.51 -16.30 12.43
N VAL A 130 10.85 -17.58 12.41
CA VAL A 130 10.40 -18.51 11.37
C VAL A 130 8.89 -18.66 11.38
N PHE A 131 8.29 -18.88 12.55
CA PHE A 131 6.85 -19.07 12.69
C PHE A 131 6.07 -17.82 12.24
N HIS A 132 6.37 -16.65 12.78
CA HIS A 132 5.63 -15.43 12.46
C HIS A 132 5.85 -14.99 11.01
N TYR A 133 7.07 -15.17 10.49
CA TYR A 133 7.33 -14.88 9.08
C TYR A 133 6.57 -15.82 8.15
N TYR A 134 6.54 -17.12 8.47
CA TYR A 134 5.77 -18.11 7.72
C TYR A 134 4.28 -17.77 7.74
N GLN A 135 3.70 -17.50 8.92
CA GLN A 135 2.30 -17.09 9.03
C GLN A 135 2.01 -15.82 8.22
N ALA A 136 2.92 -14.84 8.20
CA ALA A 136 2.73 -13.60 7.44
C ALA A 136 2.66 -13.82 5.91
N ILE A 137 3.39 -14.81 5.38
CA ILE A 137 3.43 -15.07 3.92
C ILE A 137 2.40 -16.10 3.45
N THR A 138 1.92 -16.99 4.34
CA THR A 138 0.98 -18.07 3.98
C THR A 138 -0.46 -17.81 4.38
N THR A 139 -0.73 -16.89 5.30
CA THR A 139 -2.11 -16.60 5.73
C THR A 139 -2.85 -15.85 4.62
N PRO A 140 -3.92 -16.41 4.03
CA PRO A 140 -4.66 -15.74 2.97
C PRO A 140 -5.42 -14.52 3.52
N PRO A 141 -5.69 -13.51 2.68
CA PRO A 141 -6.58 -12.42 3.07
C PRO A 141 -8.01 -12.94 3.29
N GLY A 142 -8.77 -12.26 4.15
CA GLY A 142 -10.20 -12.57 4.35
C GLY A 142 -11.04 -12.16 3.14
N TYR A 143 -12.11 -12.92 2.86
CA TYR A 143 -13.08 -12.65 1.80
C TYR A 143 -14.47 -12.41 2.38
N PRO A 144 -15.27 -11.49 1.80
CA PRO A 144 -16.65 -11.33 2.23
C PRO A 144 -17.46 -12.59 1.89
N PRO A 145 -18.42 -12.99 2.75
CA PRO A 145 -19.30 -14.12 2.46
C PRO A 145 -20.13 -13.86 1.20
N GLN A 146 -20.30 -14.89 0.38
CA GLN A 146 -21.13 -14.85 -0.83
C GLN A 146 -22.59 -15.07 -0.43
N GLY A 147 -23.36 -13.98 -0.23
CA GLY A 147 -24.76 -14.07 0.18
C GLY A 147 -25.39 -12.71 0.48
N ARG A 148 -26.72 -12.63 0.37
CA ARG A 148 -27.50 -11.42 0.66
C ARG A 148 -27.60 -11.25 2.17
N ASN A 149 -26.69 -10.47 2.75
CA ASN A 149 -26.71 -10.14 4.18
C ASN A 149 -26.99 -8.65 4.35
N ASP A 150 -27.85 -8.29 5.31
CA ASP A 150 -28.21 -6.91 5.69
C ASP A 150 -27.09 -6.18 6.45
N ILE A 151 -25.86 -6.26 5.93
CA ILE A 151 -24.68 -5.67 6.55
C ILE A 151 -24.64 -4.18 6.20
N ALA A 152 -24.34 -3.32 7.17
CA ALA A 152 -24.18 -1.88 6.96
C ALA A 152 -23.10 -1.61 5.89
N THR A 153 -23.54 -1.31 4.66
CA THR A 153 -22.66 -1.06 3.53
C THR A 153 -22.21 0.40 3.51
N VAL A 154 -20.89 0.64 3.43
CA VAL A 154 -20.34 2.00 3.40
C VAL A 154 -20.21 2.51 1.96
N SER A 155 -19.90 1.61 1.02
CA SER A 155 -19.75 1.93 -0.41
C SER A 155 -19.73 0.67 -1.27
N ILE A 156 -19.88 0.79 -2.60
CA ILE A 156 -19.78 -0.32 -3.56
C ILE A 156 -18.37 -0.38 -4.17
N CYS A 157 -17.85 -1.59 -4.40
CA CYS A 157 -16.61 -1.78 -5.16
C CYS A 157 -16.85 -1.65 -6.66
N LYS A 158 -16.17 -0.71 -7.32
CA LYS A 158 -16.24 -0.54 -8.78
C LYS A 158 -15.73 -1.78 -9.55
N LYS A 159 -14.72 -2.48 -9.00
CA LYS A 159 -14.12 -3.67 -9.64
C LYS A 159 -14.89 -4.96 -9.37
N CYS A 160 -15.32 -5.19 -8.14
CA CYS A 160 -16.04 -6.43 -7.76
C CYS A 160 -17.56 -6.33 -7.91
N ILE A 161 -18.09 -5.11 -8.11
CA ILE A 161 -19.54 -4.82 -8.14
C ILE A 161 -20.24 -5.45 -6.92
N TYR A 162 -19.62 -5.28 -5.75
CA TYR A 162 -20.08 -5.86 -4.48
C TYR A 162 -20.08 -4.79 -3.38
N PRO A 163 -21.07 -4.77 -2.46
CA PRO A 163 -21.07 -3.88 -1.33
C PRO A 163 -19.84 -4.13 -0.44
N LYS A 164 -19.11 -3.08 -0.09
CA LYS A 164 -17.95 -3.14 0.80
C LYS A 164 -18.40 -3.06 2.26
N PRO A 165 -18.12 -4.09 3.07
CA PRO A 165 -18.24 -4.00 4.52
C PRO A 165 -17.30 -2.94 5.09
N ALA A 166 -17.57 -2.52 6.32
CA ALA A 166 -16.74 -1.56 7.02
C ALA A 166 -15.27 -2.02 7.13
N ARG A 167 -14.32 -1.10 6.94
CA ARG A 167 -12.86 -1.33 7.02
C ARG A 167 -12.31 -2.31 5.97
N THR A 168 -13.08 -2.62 4.92
CA THR A 168 -12.63 -3.49 3.82
C THR A 168 -12.24 -2.71 2.57
N HIS A 169 -11.20 -3.18 1.89
CA HIS A 169 -10.70 -2.59 0.65
C HIS A 169 -10.39 -3.68 -0.37
N HIS A 170 -10.64 -3.40 -1.65
CA HIS A 170 -10.24 -4.29 -2.75
C HIS A 170 -8.74 -4.16 -2.98
N CYS A 171 -8.06 -5.30 -3.12
CA CYS A 171 -6.66 -5.38 -3.51
C CYS A 171 -6.56 -5.97 -4.92
N SER A 172 -5.91 -5.25 -5.85
CA SER A 172 -5.68 -5.74 -7.22
C SER A 172 -4.69 -6.90 -7.27
N ILE A 173 -3.76 -6.97 -6.30
CA ILE A 173 -2.70 -7.99 -6.26
C ILE A 173 -3.24 -9.34 -5.77
N CYS A 174 -4.10 -9.34 -4.74
CA CYS A 174 -4.56 -10.57 -4.10
C CYS A 174 -5.57 -11.39 -4.93
N ASN A 175 -6.25 -10.77 -5.90
CA ASN A 175 -7.38 -11.38 -6.61
C ASN A 175 -6.98 -12.39 -7.71
N SER A 176 -5.68 -12.70 -7.82
CA SER A 176 -5.15 -13.39 -9.00
C SER A 176 -4.66 -14.83 -8.72
N TYR A 177 -4.03 -15.14 -7.57
CA TYR A 177 -3.50 -16.49 -7.31
C TYR A 177 -2.91 -16.63 -5.89
N GLY A 178 -2.80 -17.87 -5.40
CA GLY A 178 -2.13 -18.20 -4.15
C GLY A 178 -0.61 -17.98 -4.24
N SER A 179 -0.01 -17.52 -3.14
CA SER A 179 1.42 -17.22 -2.95
C SER A 179 2.40 -18.28 -3.53
N TRP A 180 1.97 -19.55 -3.60
CA TRP A 180 2.76 -20.69 -4.07
C TRP A 180 2.99 -20.75 -5.60
N ASP A 181 2.06 -20.27 -6.42
CA ASP A 181 2.23 -20.33 -7.88
C ASP A 181 3.26 -19.30 -8.36
N LEU A 182 3.33 -18.15 -7.69
CA LEU A 182 4.33 -17.10 -7.91
C LEU A 182 5.74 -17.55 -7.56
N PHE A 183 5.88 -18.31 -6.48
CA PHE A 183 7.16 -18.89 -6.08
C PHE A 183 7.69 -19.83 -7.17
N ARG A 184 6.83 -20.70 -7.72
CA ARG A 184 7.23 -21.63 -8.79
C ARG A 184 7.66 -20.90 -10.07
N GLU A 185 6.92 -19.87 -10.47
CA GLU A 185 7.28 -19.03 -11.64
C GLU A 185 8.60 -18.29 -11.45
N ALA A 186 8.80 -17.69 -10.27
CA ALA A 186 10.03 -16.98 -9.95
C ALA A 186 11.23 -17.94 -9.87
N TYR A 187 11.06 -19.13 -9.29
CA TYR A 187 12.10 -20.16 -9.29
C TYR A 187 12.46 -20.61 -10.71
N ALA A 188 11.47 -20.81 -11.57
CA ALA A 188 11.72 -21.14 -12.99
C ALA A 188 12.46 -20.02 -13.72
N ALA A 189 12.15 -18.75 -13.43
CA ALA A 189 12.84 -17.60 -14.00
C ALA A 189 14.27 -17.44 -13.47
N ILE A 190 14.50 -17.68 -12.17
CA ILE A 190 15.85 -17.70 -11.57
C ILE A 190 16.69 -18.82 -12.21
N GLU A 191 16.11 -20.00 -12.44
CA GLU A 191 16.83 -21.11 -13.08
C GLU A 191 17.20 -20.79 -14.54
N LYS A 192 16.31 -20.09 -15.27
CA LYS A 192 16.62 -19.56 -16.61
C LYS A 192 17.73 -18.51 -16.60
N MET A 193 17.74 -17.61 -15.62
CA MET A 193 18.82 -16.62 -15.46
C MET A 193 20.15 -17.31 -15.11
N LYS A 194 20.13 -18.35 -14.28
CA LYS A 194 21.30 -19.15 -13.90
C LYS A 194 21.89 -19.92 -15.09
N GLN A 195 21.06 -20.40 -16.02
CA GLN A 195 21.54 -20.95 -17.30
C GLN A 195 22.21 -19.89 -18.18
N LEU A 196 21.67 -18.66 -18.20
CA LEU A 196 22.24 -17.54 -18.94
C LEU A 196 23.61 -17.10 -18.36
N ASP A 197 23.75 -17.12 -17.04
CA ASP A 197 24.99 -16.76 -16.33
C ASP A 197 26.06 -17.85 -16.43
N LYS A 198 25.68 -19.15 -16.45
CA LYS A 198 26.64 -20.24 -16.75
C LYS A 198 27.32 -20.07 -18.11
N ASN A 199 26.59 -19.55 -19.10
CA ASN A 199 27.14 -19.27 -20.43
C ASN A 199 28.03 -18.00 -20.46
N LYS A 200 27.82 -17.05 -19.53
CA LYS A 200 28.67 -15.85 -19.38
C LYS A 200 29.91 -16.12 -18.52
N LEU A 201 29.83 -17.01 -17.53
CA LEU A 201 30.94 -17.32 -16.63
C LEU A 201 32.07 -18.10 -17.34
N GLN A 202 31.76 -18.83 -18.41
CA GLN A 202 32.77 -19.40 -19.32
C GLN A 202 33.56 -18.34 -20.11
N ALA A 203 33.05 -17.10 -20.21
CA ALA A 203 33.71 -16.01 -20.94
C ALA A 203 34.53 -15.05 -20.05
N VAL A 204 34.47 -15.18 -18.71
CA VAL A 204 35.11 -14.23 -17.75
C VAL A 204 36.26 -14.87 -16.95
N ALA A 205 36.55 -16.15 -17.16
CA ALA A 205 37.58 -16.89 -16.40
C ALA A 205 39.05 -16.54 -16.72
N ASN A 206 39.34 -15.49 -17.51
CA ASN A 206 40.69 -15.14 -17.95
C ASN A 206 41.16 -13.74 -17.52
N GLN A 207 40.78 -13.26 -16.33
CA GLN A 207 41.36 -12.01 -15.80
C GLN A 207 41.83 -12.14 -14.34
N THR A 208 43.13 -11.91 -14.23
CA THR A 208 44.11 -12.05 -13.15
C THR A 208 43.75 -11.39 -11.81
N TYR A 209 43.92 -12.17 -10.74
CA TYR A 209 44.03 -11.70 -9.35
C TYR A 209 45.46 -11.22 -9.07
N HIS A 210 45.64 -9.95 -8.73
CA HIS A 210 46.85 -9.49 -8.04
C HIS A 210 46.69 -9.76 -6.53
N GLN A 211 47.53 -10.64 -5.99
CA GLN A 211 47.62 -10.94 -4.57
C GLN A 211 48.62 -10.00 -3.90
N THR A 212 48.16 -9.19 -2.94
CA THR A 212 49.02 -8.58 -1.91
C THR A 212 49.32 -9.61 -0.81
N PRO A 213 50.52 -9.57 -0.18
CA PRO A 213 50.90 -10.54 0.84
C PRO A 213 49.92 -10.49 2.03
N PRO A 214 49.42 -11.64 2.51
CA PRO A 214 48.45 -11.67 3.60
C PRO A 214 49.12 -11.24 4.92
N PRO A 215 48.42 -10.46 5.77
CA PRO A 215 48.87 -10.20 7.13
C PRO A 215 48.92 -11.50 7.94
N ILE A 216 49.79 -11.54 8.96
CA ILE A 216 50.22 -12.72 9.74
C ILE A 216 49.09 -13.41 10.55
N PHE A 217 47.84 -12.98 10.39
CA PHE A 217 46.66 -13.62 10.98
C PHE A 217 46.26 -14.90 10.24
N SER A 218 45.69 -15.86 10.94
CA SER A 218 45.11 -17.06 10.34
C SER A 218 43.91 -16.69 9.46
N PHE A 219 43.66 -17.46 8.39
CA PHE A 219 42.47 -17.27 7.54
C PHE A 219 41.17 -17.25 8.35
N ARG A 220 41.09 -18.08 9.39
CA ARG A 220 39.95 -18.19 10.30
C ARG A 220 39.67 -16.90 11.07
N GLU A 221 40.71 -16.25 11.58
CA GLU A 221 40.56 -14.97 12.30
C GLU A 221 40.08 -13.85 11.38
N ARG A 222 40.63 -13.76 10.15
CA ARG A 222 40.16 -12.78 9.16
C ARG A 222 38.69 -12.99 8.79
N MET A 223 38.30 -14.24 8.54
CA MET A 223 36.90 -14.59 8.24
C MET A 223 35.99 -14.26 9.42
N THR A 224 36.41 -14.58 10.64
CA THR A 224 35.64 -14.31 11.86
C THR A 224 35.43 -12.81 12.06
N HIS A 225 36.48 -11.99 11.94
CA HIS A 225 36.39 -10.53 12.04
C HIS A 225 35.44 -9.94 10.98
N LYS A 226 35.59 -10.32 9.72
CA LYS A 226 34.72 -9.85 8.63
C LYS A 226 33.25 -10.25 8.84
N SER A 227 33.00 -11.49 9.28
CA SER A 227 31.65 -11.99 9.57
C SER A 227 31.00 -11.26 10.75
N LEU A 228 31.77 -10.94 11.80
CA LEU A 228 31.27 -10.16 12.95
C LEU A 228 30.91 -8.73 12.54
N VAL A 229 31.75 -8.09 11.73
CA VAL A 229 31.45 -6.75 11.18
C VAL A 229 30.19 -6.78 10.33
N TYR A 230 30.05 -7.75 9.41
CA TYR A 230 28.84 -7.95 8.62
C TYR A 230 27.59 -8.14 9.50
N LEU A 231 27.68 -9.01 10.50
CA LEU A 231 26.58 -9.29 11.42
C LEU A 231 26.14 -8.02 12.17
N TRP A 232 27.11 -7.22 12.65
CA TRP A 232 26.82 -5.99 13.38
C TRP A 232 26.08 -4.96 12.51
N PHE A 233 26.56 -4.71 11.29
CA PHE A 233 25.90 -3.77 10.37
C PHE A 233 24.52 -4.26 9.93
N LEU A 234 24.39 -5.55 9.61
CA LEU A 234 23.11 -6.14 9.20
C LEU A 234 22.08 -6.07 10.31
N CYS A 235 22.40 -6.56 11.51
CA CYS A 235 21.48 -6.54 12.63
C CYS A 235 21.10 -5.12 13.05
N SER A 236 22.06 -4.19 13.11
CA SER A 236 21.80 -2.79 13.48
C SER A 236 20.88 -2.09 12.49
N SER A 237 21.11 -2.27 11.19
CA SER A 237 20.29 -1.64 10.15
C SER A 237 18.87 -2.21 10.11
N VAL A 238 18.72 -3.54 10.21
CA VAL A 238 17.41 -4.21 10.27
C VAL A 238 16.65 -3.82 11.53
N ALA A 239 17.32 -3.77 12.68
CA ALA A 239 16.70 -3.35 13.95
C ALA A 239 16.18 -1.91 13.87
N LEU A 240 16.94 -0.99 13.28
CA LEU A 240 16.51 0.40 13.10
C LEU A 240 15.29 0.50 12.16
N ALA A 241 15.36 -0.14 10.99
CA ALA A 241 14.31 -0.07 9.98
C ALA A 241 13.01 -0.73 10.46
N LEU A 242 13.09 -1.97 10.96
CA LEU A 242 11.92 -2.69 11.47
C LEU A 242 11.42 -2.10 12.79
N GLY A 243 12.31 -1.55 13.62
CA GLY A 243 11.94 -0.85 14.85
C GLY A 243 11.09 0.39 14.56
N ALA A 244 11.51 1.24 13.61
CA ALA A 244 10.73 2.41 13.20
C ALA A 244 9.36 2.02 12.63
N LEU A 245 9.30 0.97 11.80
CA LEU A 245 8.05 0.46 11.27
C LEU A 245 7.14 -0.10 12.38
N THR A 246 7.70 -0.82 13.34
CA THR A 246 6.97 -1.38 14.50
C THR A 246 6.38 -0.25 15.36
N VAL A 247 7.16 0.80 15.65
CA VAL A 247 6.68 1.97 16.39
C VAL A 247 5.54 2.66 15.63
N TRP A 248 5.65 2.77 14.30
CA TRP A 248 4.58 3.33 13.50
C TRP A 248 3.29 2.52 13.59
N HIS A 249 3.36 1.20 13.45
CA HIS A 249 2.21 0.32 13.60
C HIS A 249 1.65 0.33 15.02
N ALA A 250 2.50 0.42 16.05
CA ALA A 250 2.06 0.59 17.43
C ALA A 250 1.20 1.85 17.62
N VAL A 251 1.60 2.97 17.00
CA VAL A 251 0.80 4.21 17.02
C VAL A 251 -0.55 4.05 16.33
N LEU A 252 -0.60 3.29 15.22
CA LEU A 252 -1.84 3.00 14.51
C LEU A 252 -2.80 2.14 15.36
N ILE A 253 -2.27 1.06 15.95
CA ILE A 253 -3.02 0.16 16.84
C ILE A 253 -3.56 0.95 18.03
N SER A 254 -2.74 1.76 18.70
CA SER A 254 -3.18 2.58 19.83
C SER A 254 -4.29 3.57 19.47
N ARG A 255 -4.46 3.93 18.20
CA ARG A 255 -5.53 4.83 17.71
C ARG A 255 -6.74 4.10 17.14
N GLY A 256 -6.70 2.78 17.03
CA GLY A 256 -7.74 1.96 16.40
C GLY A 256 -7.86 2.24 14.90
N GLU A 257 -6.74 2.52 14.21
CA GLU A 257 -6.72 2.86 12.78
C GLU A 257 -5.86 1.84 12.01
N THR A 258 -6.29 1.46 10.79
CA THR A 258 -5.41 0.84 9.80
C THR A 258 -4.58 1.90 9.06
N SER A 259 -3.53 1.49 8.34
CA SER A 259 -2.73 2.41 7.50
C SER A 259 -3.57 3.18 6.47
N ILE A 260 -4.57 2.50 5.89
CA ILE A 260 -5.50 3.10 4.91
C ILE A 260 -6.45 4.06 5.64
N GLU A 261 -7.02 3.63 6.76
CA GLU A 261 -7.93 4.46 7.57
C GLU A 261 -7.26 5.73 8.06
N ARG A 262 -5.98 5.71 8.42
CA ARG A 262 -5.27 6.94 8.81
C ARG A 262 -5.32 8.00 7.71
N HIS A 263 -5.23 7.60 6.44
CA HIS A 263 -5.35 8.55 5.33
C HIS A 263 -6.80 9.03 5.15
N ILE A 264 -7.77 8.12 5.25
CA ILE A 264 -9.21 8.44 5.18
C ILE A 264 -9.61 9.38 6.31
N ASN A 265 -9.29 9.04 7.56
CA ASN A 265 -9.54 9.82 8.76
C ASN A 265 -8.87 11.19 8.71
N LYS A 266 -7.67 11.30 8.11
CA LYS A 266 -7.02 12.60 7.88
C LYS A 266 -7.82 13.47 6.92
N LYS A 267 -8.35 12.91 5.82
CA LYS A 267 -9.21 13.62 4.87
C LYS A 267 -10.54 14.02 5.52
N GLU A 268 -11.18 13.10 6.24
CA GLU A 268 -12.44 13.33 6.95
C GLU A 268 -12.32 14.36 8.06
N ARG A 269 -11.21 14.36 8.81
CA ARG A 269 -10.92 15.38 9.81
C ARG A 269 -10.89 16.78 9.20
N ARG A 270 -10.22 16.95 8.06
CA ARG A 270 -10.20 18.24 7.33
C ARG A 270 -11.60 18.64 6.85
N ARG A 271 -12.36 17.68 6.31
CA ARG A 271 -13.75 17.91 5.84
C ARG A 271 -14.68 18.36 6.97
N LEU A 272 -14.59 17.74 8.15
CA LEU A 272 -15.42 18.07 9.30
C LEU A 272 -14.97 19.36 9.98
N GLN A 273 -13.66 19.62 10.06
CA GLN A 273 -13.12 20.89 10.57
C GLN A 273 -13.62 22.08 9.74
N ALA A 274 -13.67 21.95 8.41
CA ALA A 274 -14.25 22.97 7.54
C ALA A 274 -15.74 23.24 7.81
N LYS A 275 -16.44 22.29 8.43
CA LYS A 275 -17.85 22.39 8.85
C LYS A 275 -18.01 22.73 10.34
N GLY A 276 -16.92 23.08 11.05
CA GLY A 276 -16.93 23.35 12.49
C GLY A 276 -17.19 22.12 13.36
N ARG A 277 -17.06 20.90 12.84
CA ARG A 277 -17.28 19.64 13.56
C ARG A 277 -15.97 18.93 13.86
N VAL A 278 -15.90 18.23 15.00
CA VAL A 278 -14.74 17.41 15.38
C VAL A 278 -14.92 15.99 14.88
N PHE A 279 -13.93 15.46 14.16
CA PHE A 279 -13.89 14.05 13.77
C PHE A 279 -13.48 13.19 14.98
N ARG A 280 -14.28 12.16 15.29
CA ARG A 280 -13.92 11.10 16.23
C ARG A 280 -13.88 9.78 15.48
N ASN A 281 -12.81 9.00 15.68
CA ASN A 281 -12.67 7.68 15.05
C ASN A 281 -13.70 6.71 15.68
N PRO A 282 -14.67 6.17 14.91
CA PRO A 282 -15.67 5.26 15.43
C PRO A 282 -15.11 3.89 15.86
N TYR A 283 -13.85 3.57 15.55
CA TYR A 283 -13.21 2.31 15.90
C TYR A 283 -12.12 2.46 16.98
N ASN A 284 -12.09 3.60 17.68
CA ASN A 284 -11.16 3.83 18.77
C ASN A 284 -11.85 3.53 20.12
N TYR A 285 -11.48 2.41 20.73
CA TYR A 285 -11.96 1.95 22.04
C TYR A 285 -11.11 2.47 23.21
N GLY A 286 -9.96 3.09 22.92
CA GLY A 286 -8.96 3.48 23.90
C GLY A 286 -7.66 2.70 23.70
N CYS A 287 -6.53 3.26 24.15
CA CYS A 287 -5.21 2.71 23.84
C CYS A 287 -5.10 1.22 24.18
N LEU A 288 -5.35 0.83 25.43
CA LEU A 288 -5.23 -0.56 25.88
C LEU A 288 -6.25 -1.50 25.25
N ASP A 289 -7.51 -1.06 25.11
CA ASP A 289 -8.56 -1.92 24.55
C ASP A 289 -8.37 -2.14 23.04
N ASN A 290 -7.85 -1.16 22.32
CA ASN A 290 -7.42 -1.36 20.92
C ASN A 290 -6.33 -2.45 20.82
N TRP A 291 -5.37 -2.47 21.76
CA TRP A 291 -4.33 -3.50 21.81
C TRP A 291 -4.90 -4.88 22.16
N LYS A 292 -5.86 -4.97 23.08
CA LYS A 292 -6.55 -6.22 23.41
C LYS A 292 -7.31 -6.77 22.21
N VAL A 293 -8.05 -5.93 21.49
CA VAL A 293 -8.76 -6.33 20.26
C VAL A 293 -7.77 -6.77 19.18
N PHE A 294 -6.66 -6.04 18.99
CA PHE A 294 -5.64 -6.38 17.99
C PHE A 294 -4.92 -7.70 18.28
N LEU A 295 -4.52 -7.93 19.53
CA LEU A 295 -3.82 -9.15 19.97
C LEU A 295 -4.77 -10.30 20.29
N GLY A 296 -6.09 -10.08 20.24
CA GLY A 296 -7.10 -11.06 20.65
C GLY A 296 -6.95 -11.48 22.11
N VAL A 297 -6.79 -10.54 23.05
CA VAL A 297 -6.53 -10.85 24.46
C VAL A 297 -7.72 -10.46 25.35
N ASP A 298 -8.49 -11.46 25.75
CA ASP A 298 -9.62 -11.30 26.69
C ASP A 298 -9.25 -11.63 28.14
N THR A 299 -8.34 -12.59 28.35
CA THR A 299 -7.96 -13.09 29.68
C THR A 299 -6.46 -12.94 29.95
N GLY A 300 -6.06 -12.93 31.23
CA GLY A 300 -4.64 -12.83 31.62
C GLY A 300 -3.76 -13.94 31.01
N ARG A 301 -4.30 -15.15 30.82
CA ARG A 301 -3.57 -16.29 30.22
C ARG A 301 -3.29 -16.09 28.74
N HIS A 302 -4.12 -15.33 28.04
CA HIS A 302 -3.95 -15.08 26.60
C HIS A 302 -2.69 -14.29 26.29
N TRP A 303 -2.17 -13.48 27.21
CA TRP A 303 -0.87 -12.83 27.04
C TRP A 303 0.26 -13.84 26.82
N LEU A 304 0.23 -14.98 27.52
CA LEU A 304 1.24 -16.01 27.33
C LEU A 304 0.98 -16.82 26.06
N THR A 305 -0.25 -17.32 25.89
CA THR A 305 -0.56 -18.30 24.83
C THR A 305 -0.78 -17.70 23.45
N ARG A 306 -1.17 -16.42 23.36
CA ARG A 306 -1.49 -15.73 22.10
C ARG A 306 -0.42 -14.71 21.68
N VAL A 307 0.33 -14.15 22.63
CA VAL A 307 1.35 -13.11 22.34
C VAL A 307 2.78 -13.64 22.41
N LEU A 308 3.16 -14.34 23.49
CA LEU A 308 4.53 -14.79 23.67
C LEU A 308 4.86 -16.09 22.91
N LEU A 309 3.89 -17.01 22.82
CA LEU A 309 4.05 -18.28 22.12
C LEU A 309 3.60 -18.17 20.65
N PRO A 310 4.19 -18.98 19.74
CA PRO A 310 3.67 -19.21 18.40
C PRO A 310 2.18 -19.58 18.45
N SER A 311 1.33 -18.69 17.93
CA SER A 311 -0.13 -18.85 17.99
C SER A 311 -0.77 -18.50 16.66
N SER A 312 -1.63 -19.40 16.17
CA SER A 312 -2.48 -19.19 14.98
C SER A 312 -3.94 -18.97 15.37
N HIS A 313 -4.17 -18.37 16.54
CA HIS A 313 -5.53 -18.05 16.97
C HIS A 313 -6.19 -17.06 16.01
N LEU A 314 -7.51 -17.15 15.89
CA LEU A 314 -8.27 -16.27 15.02
C LEU A 314 -8.47 -14.88 15.67
N PRO A 315 -8.50 -13.80 14.87
CA PRO A 315 -8.80 -12.47 15.36
C PRO A 315 -10.24 -12.38 15.89
N HIS A 316 -10.52 -11.37 16.71
CA HIS A 316 -11.84 -11.15 17.27
C HIS A 316 -12.85 -10.73 16.18
N GLY A 317 -14.04 -11.33 16.21
CA GLY A 317 -15.15 -11.01 15.31
C GLY A 317 -15.04 -11.61 13.91
N ASN A 318 -15.89 -11.15 13.00
CA ASN A 318 -16.04 -11.68 11.65
C ASN A 318 -15.38 -10.80 10.57
N GLY A 319 -14.77 -9.68 10.95
CA GLY A 319 -14.18 -8.69 10.03
C GLY A 319 -15.19 -7.91 9.17
N MET A 320 -16.49 -8.12 9.37
CA MET A 320 -17.58 -7.51 8.59
C MET A 320 -18.34 -6.47 9.40
N SER A 321 -18.56 -6.76 10.68
CA SER A 321 -19.24 -5.91 11.66
C SER A 321 -18.30 -5.61 12.82
N TRP A 322 -18.37 -4.37 13.31
CA TRP A 322 -17.54 -3.87 14.39
C TRP A 322 -18.44 -3.25 15.45
N GLU A 323 -18.28 -3.66 16.70
CA GLU A 323 -19.07 -3.10 17.79
C GLU A 323 -18.69 -1.63 18.03
N PRO A 324 -19.65 -0.71 18.19
CA PRO A 324 -19.33 0.68 18.46
C PRO A 324 -18.68 0.82 19.85
N PRO A 325 -17.73 1.75 20.03
CA PRO A 325 -17.10 1.98 21.33
C PRO A 325 -18.11 2.56 22.33
N PRO A 326 -17.89 2.40 23.65
CA PRO A 326 -18.87 2.73 24.69
C PRO A 326 -19.40 4.17 24.68
N TRP A 327 -18.62 5.11 24.14
CA TRP A 327 -19.04 6.52 24.06
C TRP A 327 -20.02 6.80 22.90
N VAL A 328 -20.11 5.92 21.89
CA VAL A 328 -21.08 6.01 20.79
C VAL A 328 -22.46 5.52 21.23
N THR A 329 -22.50 4.45 22.03
CA THR A 329 -23.75 3.92 22.61
C THR A 329 -24.36 4.89 23.62
N ALA A 330 -23.53 5.55 24.44
CA ALA A 330 -23.97 6.59 25.37
C ALA A 330 -24.66 7.78 24.66
N HIS A 331 -24.12 8.24 23.53
CA HIS A 331 -24.72 9.33 22.74
C HIS A 331 -26.03 8.93 22.04
N SER A 332 -26.14 7.66 21.61
CA SER A 332 -27.35 7.15 20.95
C SER A 332 -28.49 6.95 21.95
N ALA A 333 -28.18 6.45 23.15
CA ALA A 333 -29.13 6.34 24.25
C ALA A 333 -29.60 7.72 24.75
N SER A 334 -28.72 8.72 24.82
CA SER A 334 -29.10 10.08 25.23
C SER A 334 -29.98 10.82 24.22
N VAL A 335 -29.87 10.51 22.93
CA VAL A 335 -30.69 11.14 21.87
C VAL A 335 -32.06 10.47 21.74
N MET A 336 -32.17 9.18 22.11
CA MET A 336 -33.42 8.42 22.13
C MET A 336 -34.22 8.60 23.44
N ALA A 337 -33.63 9.24 24.46
CA ALA A 337 -34.24 9.49 25.77
C ALA A 337 -34.85 10.89 25.91
N VAL A 338 -35.15 11.57 24.78
CA VAL A 338 -35.81 12.89 24.73
C VAL A 338 -37.17 12.78 24.09
#